data_AF-A0A239HTF8-F1
#
_entry.id   AF-A0A239HTF8-F1
#
_cell.length_a   1.000
_cell.length_b   1.000
_cell.length_c   1.000
_cell.angle_alpha   90.00
_cell.angle_beta   90.00
_cell.angle_gamma   90.00
#
_symmetry.space_group_name_H-M   'P 1'
#
loop_
_entity.id
_entity.type
_entity.pdbx_description
1 polymer ?
#
loop_
_entity_poly.entity_id
_entity_poly.type
_entity_poly.pdbx_seq_one_letter_code
_entity_poly.pdbx_strand_id
1 'polypeptide(L)'
;MEEVLAVVERIPPGRAMSYGAIADYLSERSGRSSSRLIGAIMAKHGGGVPWHRVVAANGRVVPGHEKEALARLVGEATPLKNGRVDLSRAAWWPE
;
A
#
# COMPACT_ATOMS: atom_id res chain seq x y z
N MET A 1 14.30 3.03 -3.70
CA MET A 1 13.28 4.11 -3.62
C MET A 1 12.39 4.08 -4.84
N GLU A 2 12.93 4.30 -6.03
CA GLU A 2 12.14 4.31 -7.28
C GLU A 2 11.33 3.02 -7.47
N GLU A 3 11.92 1.85 -7.20
CA GLU A 3 11.19 0.58 -7.28
C GLU A 3 9.98 0.49 -6.33
N VAL A 4 10.06 1.13 -5.15
CA VAL A 4 8.92 1.18 -4.22
C VAL A 4 7.79 2.00 -4.83
N LEU A 5 8.11 3.20 -5.32
CA LEU A 5 7.12 4.09 -5.93
C LEU A 5 6.51 3.45 -7.19
N ALA A 6 7.33 2.83 -8.04
CA ALA A 6 6.89 2.12 -9.23
C ALA A 6 5.95 0.94 -8.92
N VAL A 7 6.21 0.20 -7.83
CA VAL A 7 5.27 -0.85 -7.37
C VAL A 7 3.96 -0.22 -6.91
N VAL A 8 4.00 0.85 -6.14
CA VAL A 8 2.79 1.52 -5.62
C VAL A 8 1.94 2.10 -6.75
N GLU A 9 2.56 2.70 -7.77
CA GLU A 9 1.87 3.21 -8.97
C GLU A 9 1.12 2.12 -9.73
N ARG A 10 1.64 0.89 -9.73
CA ARG A 10 1.02 -0.26 -10.41
C ARG A 10 -0.17 -0.86 -9.66
N ILE A 11 -0.33 -0.60 -8.36
CA ILE A 11 -1.47 -1.16 -7.61
C ILE A 11 -2.75 -0.59 -8.22
N PRO A 12 -3.65 -1.41 -8.79
CA PRO A 12 -4.82 -0.88 -9.49
C PRO A 12 -5.89 -0.34 -8.50
N PRO A 13 -6.83 0.51 -8.97
CA PRO A 13 -7.98 0.92 -8.18
C PRO A 13 -8.74 -0.29 -7.60
N GLY A 14 -9.22 -0.17 -6.37
CA GLY A 14 -9.96 -1.24 -5.68
C GLY A 14 -9.06 -2.34 -5.10
N ARG A 15 -7.73 -2.23 -5.26
CA ARG A 15 -6.73 -3.15 -4.73
C ARG A 15 -5.76 -2.45 -3.79
N ALA A 16 -5.08 -3.26 -2.97
CA ALA A 16 -4.10 -2.80 -2.02
C ALA A 16 -2.96 -3.82 -1.82
N MET A 17 -1.83 -3.31 -1.35
CA MET A 17 -0.73 -4.12 -0.82
C MET A 17 -0.40 -3.70 0.61
N SER A 18 0.14 -4.62 1.40
CA SER A 18 0.71 -4.25 2.69
C SER A 18 2.16 -3.77 2.55
N TYR A 19 2.64 -2.95 3.50
CA TYR A 19 4.07 -2.58 3.56
C TYR A 19 4.99 -3.81 3.62
N GLY A 20 4.56 -4.90 4.26
CA GLY A 20 5.28 -6.18 4.27
C GLY A 20 5.31 -6.83 2.90
N ALA A 21 4.15 -6.95 2.24
CA ALA A 21 4.05 -7.53 0.91
C ALA A 21 4.94 -6.80 -0.13
N ILE A 22 4.99 -5.47 -0.09
CA ILE A 22 5.89 -4.69 -0.95
C ILE A 22 7.36 -4.99 -0.62
N ALA A 23 7.70 -5.09 0.67
CA ALA A 23 9.06 -5.43 1.08
C ALA A 23 9.46 -6.85 0.64
N ASP A 24 8.56 -7.82 0.75
CA ASP A 24 8.81 -9.21 0.37
C ASP A 24 9.06 -9.30 -1.15
N TYR A 25 8.15 -8.72 -1.95
CA TYR A 25 8.27 -8.66 -3.41
C TYR A 25 9.58 -8.00 -3.87
N LEU A 26 9.99 -6.91 -3.23
CA LEU A 26 11.25 -6.23 -3.59
C LEU A 26 12.50 -6.95 -3.07
N SER A 27 12.40 -7.67 -1.95
CA SER A 27 13.52 -8.44 -1.40
C SER A 27 13.92 -9.58 -2.34
N GLU A 28 12.95 -10.23 -2.97
CA GLU A 28 13.20 -11.28 -3.98
C GLU A 28 13.99 -10.76 -5.18
N ARG A 29 13.85 -9.48 -5.52
CA ARG A 29 14.51 -8.87 -6.69
C ARG A 29 15.86 -8.22 -6.39
N SER A 30 16.00 -7.63 -5.20
CA SER A 30 17.13 -6.75 -4.85
C SER A 30 17.98 -7.27 -3.68
N GLY A 31 17.59 -8.39 -3.07
CA GLY A 31 18.31 -9.08 -2.01
C GLY A 31 17.96 -8.61 -0.59
N ARG A 32 17.47 -7.36 -0.37
CA ARG A 32 16.99 -6.86 0.94
C ARG A 32 15.99 -5.71 0.85
N SER A 33 14.84 -5.86 1.50
CA SER A 33 13.90 -4.78 1.80
C SER A 33 13.17 -5.05 3.12
N SER A 34 12.59 -4.02 3.74
CA SER A 34 11.81 -4.17 4.98
C SER A 34 10.62 -3.23 5.01
N SER A 35 9.53 -3.62 5.69
CA SER A 35 8.33 -2.77 5.79
C SER A 35 8.63 -1.38 6.36
N ARG A 36 9.63 -1.27 7.24
CA ARG A 36 10.09 0.02 7.80
C ARG A 36 10.74 0.90 6.73
N LEU A 37 11.57 0.32 5.87
CA LEU A 37 12.18 1.02 4.75
C LEU A 37 11.10 1.50 3.76
N ILE A 38 10.11 0.66 3.43
CA ILE A 38 8.97 1.04 2.59
C ILE A 38 8.21 2.21 3.22
N GLY A 39 7.91 2.13 4.52
CA GLY A 39 7.24 3.20 5.26
C GLY A 39 8.03 4.52 5.22
N ALA A 40 9.35 4.47 5.44
CA ALA A 40 10.20 5.66 5.39
C ALA A 40 10.24 6.31 3.99
N ILE A 41 10.32 5.50 2.93
CA ILE A 41 10.27 5.98 1.55
C ILE A 41 8.90 6.62 1.25
N MET A 42 7.80 5.95 1.62
CA MET A 42 6.45 6.47 1.39
C MET A 42 6.19 7.77 2.17
N ALA A 43 6.70 7.89 3.39
CA ALA A 43 6.56 9.12 4.17
C ALA A 43 7.27 10.33 3.52
N LYS A 44 8.42 10.10 2.87
CA LYS A 44 9.23 11.18 2.28
C LYS A 44 8.90 11.45 0.80
N HIS A 45 8.49 10.42 0.06
CA HIS A 45 8.37 10.48 -1.40
C HIS A 45 7.04 9.95 -1.95
N GLY A 46 6.15 9.42 -1.09
CA GLY A 46 4.91 8.75 -1.52
C GLY A 46 3.77 9.68 -1.95
N GLY A 47 3.94 11.01 -1.82
CA GLY A 47 2.87 11.96 -2.12
C GLY A 47 2.38 11.96 -3.58
N GLY A 48 3.23 11.52 -4.52
CA GLY A 48 2.91 11.47 -5.96
C GLY A 48 2.27 10.17 -6.45
N VAL A 49 2.20 9.14 -5.62
CA VAL A 49 1.70 7.80 -5.98
C VAL A 49 0.39 7.50 -5.24
N PRO A 50 -0.41 6.46 -5.60
CA PRO A 50 -1.66 6.14 -4.90
C PRO A 50 -1.40 5.53 -3.51
N TRP A 51 -0.83 6.33 -2.61
CA TRP A 51 -0.36 5.95 -1.29
C TRP A 51 -1.42 5.32 -0.41
N HIS A 52 -2.70 5.66 -0.61
CA HIS A 52 -3.83 5.10 0.14
C HIS A 52 -4.05 3.61 -0.12
N ARG A 53 -3.48 3.06 -1.20
CA ARG A 53 -3.49 1.63 -1.54
C ARG A 53 -2.40 0.84 -0.82
N VAL A 54 -1.54 1.49 -0.03
CA VAL A 54 -0.53 0.84 0.82
C VAL A 54 -0.98 0.88 2.27
N VAL A 55 -1.16 -0.30 2.87
CA VAL A 55 -1.74 -0.44 4.21
C VAL A 55 -0.87 -1.27 5.15
N ALA A 56 -1.18 -1.24 6.44
CA ALA A 56 -0.61 -2.19 7.39
C ALA A 56 -1.07 -3.63 7.07
N ALA A 57 -0.36 -4.62 7.60
CA ALA A 57 -0.68 -6.04 7.39
C ALA A 57 -2.12 -6.44 7.81
N ASN A 58 -2.74 -5.67 8.70
CA ASN A 58 -4.13 -5.87 9.14
C ASN A 58 -5.14 -4.98 8.39
N GLY A 59 -4.74 -4.36 7.27
CA GLY A 59 -5.57 -3.48 6.46
C GLY A 59 -5.73 -2.05 6.98
N ARG A 60 -5.09 -1.68 8.09
CA ARG A 60 -5.17 -0.30 8.61
C ARG A 60 -4.49 0.67 7.64
N VAL A 61 -5.20 1.74 7.29
CA VAL A 61 -4.67 2.87 6.50
C VAL A 61 -3.62 3.67 7.29
N VAL A 62 -2.91 4.56 6.60
CA VAL A 62 -1.85 5.38 7.22
C VAL A 62 -2.42 6.29 8.33
N PRO A 63 -1.79 6.31 9.53
CA PRO A 63 -2.22 7.20 10.61
C PRO A 63 -2.10 8.68 10.24
N GLY A 64 -3.04 9.50 10.70
CA GLY A 64 -3.07 10.95 10.45
C GLY A 64 -3.71 11.37 9.14
N HIS A 65 -3.97 10.42 8.22
CA HIS A 65 -4.66 10.66 6.96
C HIS A 65 -5.85 9.72 6.74
N GLU A 66 -6.41 9.14 7.82
CA GLU A 66 -7.44 8.11 7.74
C GLU A 66 -8.66 8.58 6.94
N LYS A 67 -9.12 9.81 7.16
CA LYS A 67 -10.28 10.38 6.47
C LYS A 67 -10.05 10.46 4.96
N GLU A 68 -8.90 10.97 4.54
CA GLU A 68 -8.54 11.10 3.13
C GLU A 68 -8.34 9.72 2.48
N ALA A 69 -7.60 8.84 3.15
CA ALA A 69 -7.31 7.49 2.67
C ALA A 69 -8.62 6.71 2.44
N LEU A 70 -9.51 6.72 3.43
CA LEU A 70 -10.79 6.03 3.35
C LEU A 70 -11.69 6.63 2.26
N ALA A 71 -11.73 7.96 2.11
CA ALA A 71 -12.51 8.59 1.05
C ALA A 71 -12.03 8.16 -0.35
N ARG A 72 -10.71 8.12 -0.57
CA ARG A 72 -10.11 7.64 -1.84
C ARG A 72 -10.41 6.15 -2.06
N LEU A 73 -10.23 5.31 -1.04
CA LEU A 73 -10.49 3.87 -1.11
C LEU A 73 -11.96 3.55 -1.42
N VAL A 74 -12.90 4.29 -0.83
CA VAL A 74 -14.34 4.20 -1.13
C VAL A 74 -14.63 4.62 -2.57
N GLY A 75 -14.04 5.73 -3.03
CA GLY A 75 -14.17 6.19 -4.41
C GLY A 75 -13.66 5.17 -5.44
N GLU A 76 -12.73 4.30 -5.05
CA GLU A 76 -12.20 3.22 -5.87
C GLU A 76 -12.93 1.87 -5.69
N ALA A 77 -14.02 1.84 -4.92
CA ALA A 77 -14.73 0.62 -4.56
C ALA A 77 -13.84 -0.46 -3.91
N THR A 78 -12.81 -0.03 -3.16
CA THR A 78 -11.91 -0.96 -2.47
C THR A 78 -12.67 -1.71 -1.37
N PRO A 79 -12.58 -3.05 -1.28
CA PRO A 79 -13.19 -3.80 -0.20
C PRO A 79 -12.72 -3.32 1.18
N LEU A 80 -13.66 -2.87 2.02
CA LEU A 80 -13.41 -2.44 3.39
C LEU A 80 -14.16 -3.32 4.39
N LYS A 81 -13.55 -3.57 5.55
CA LYS A 81 -14.14 -4.26 6.71
C LYS A 81 -13.75 -3.52 7.98
N ASN A 82 -14.73 -3.06 8.75
CA ASN A 82 -14.53 -2.36 10.03
C ASN A 82 -13.55 -1.16 9.93
N GLY A 83 -13.70 -0.32 8.89
CA GLY A 83 -12.85 0.86 8.69
C GLY A 83 -11.41 0.55 8.26
N ARG A 84 -11.15 -0.67 7.78
CA ARG A 84 -9.85 -1.13 7.27
C ARG A 84 -10.02 -1.77 5.90
N VAL A 85 -8.96 -1.82 5.11
CA VAL A 85 -8.96 -2.58 3.86
C VAL A 85 -9.09 -4.07 4.17
N ASP A 86 -10.05 -4.72 3.52
CA ASP A 86 -10.20 -6.17 3.58
C ASP A 86 -9.20 -6.82 2.61
N LEU A 87 -7.97 -7.03 3.09
CA LEU A 87 -6.90 -7.61 2.28
C LEU A 87 -7.24 -9.01 1.74
N SER A 88 -8.15 -9.76 2.37
CA SER A 88 -8.58 -11.06 1.83
C SER A 88 -9.28 -10.94 0.47
N ARG A 89 -9.85 -9.77 0.18
CA ARG A 89 -10.58 -9.45 -1.06
C ARG A 89 -9.83 -8.46 -1.95
N ALA A 90 -9.05 -7.56 -1.34
CA ALA A 90 -8.40 -6.45 -2.01
C ALA A 90 -6.91 -6.69 -2.31
N ALA A 91 -6.28 -7.73 -1.77
CA ALA A 91 -4.87 -7.98 -2.02
C ALA A 91 -4.57 -8.05 -3.53
N TRP A 92 -3.41 -7.51 -3.89
CA TRP A 92 -2.85 -7.56 -5.22
C TRP A 92 -1.37 -7.89 -5.13
N TRP A 93 -0.85 -8.56 -6.15
CA TRP A 93 0.55 -8.88 -6.30
C TRP A 93 0.99 -8.53 -7.73
N PRO A 94 2.17 -7.92 -7.90
CA PRO A 94 2.72 -7.73 -9.23
C PRO A 94 3.08 -9.07 -9.86
N GLU A 95 2.72 -9.26 -11.14
CA GLU A 95 3.35 -10.26 -12.01
C GLU A 95 4.83 -9.92 -12.26
#